data_AF-A0A102DA78-F1
#
_entry.id   AF-A0A102DA78-F1
#
_cell.length_a   1.000
_cell.length_b   1.000
_cell.length_c   1.000
_cell.angle_alpha   90.00
_cell.angle_beta   90.00
_cell.angle_gamma   90.00
#
_symmetry.space_group_name_H-M   'P 1'
#
loop_
_entity.id
_entity.type
_entity.pdbx_description
1 polymer ?
#
loop_
_entity_poly.entity_id
_entity_poly.type
_entity_poly.pdbx_seq_one_letter_code
_entity_poly.pdbx_strand_id
1 'polypeptide(L)' 'MSKRLGLPTASLNAGEAAAHFGWLAGFVGTDMAASGAVTREMRGWEPKGPGLMTAALAKA' A
#
# COMPACT_ATOMS: atom_id res chain seq x y z
N MET A 1 6.71 -4.77 2.45
CA MET A 1 5.48 -5.49 2.87
C MET A 1 5.17 -6.66 1.94
N SER A 2 5.23 -6.49 0.61
CA SER A 2 4.93 -7.53 -0.39
C SER A 2 5.65 -8.86 -0.20
N LYS A 3 6.95 -8.84 0.11
CA LYS A 3 7.73 -10.06 0.42
C LYS A 3 7.11 -10.90 1.54
N ARG A 4 6.46 -10.27 2.52
CA ARG A 4 5.82 -10.98 3.65
C ARG A 4 4.49 -11.63 3.27
N LEU A 5 3.91 -11.22 2.13
CA LEU A 5 2.65 -11.73 1.61
C LEU A 5 2.85 -12.78 0.50
N GLY A 6 4.10 -13.07 0.11
CA GLY A 6 4.39 -13.99 -1.00
C GLY A 6 3.86 -13.53 -2.36
N LEU A 7 3.48 -12.26 -2.49
CA LEU A 7 2.88 -11.73 -3.72
C LEU A 7 3.98 -11.37 -4.74
N PRO A 8 3.78 -11.68 -6.04
CA PRO A 8 4.71 -11.28 -7.08
C PRO A 8 4.74 -9.74 -7.15
N THR A 9 5.93 -9.17 -6.99
CA THR A 9 6.12 -7.72 -7.09
C THR A 9 7.36 -7.39 -7.89
N ALA A 10 7.27 -6.32 -8.68
CA ALA A 10 8.39 -5.71 -9.37
C ALA A 10 8.89 -4.48 -8.60
N SER A 11 10.20 -4.34 -8.48
CA SER A 11 10.83 -3.11 -8.00
C SER A 11 11.21 -2.28 -9.23
N LEU A 12 10.75 -1.04 -9.30
CA LEU A 12 11.06 -0.11 -10.39
C LEU A 12 12.00 0.98 -9.90
N ASN A 13 12.98 1.35 -10.70
CA ASN A 13 13.78 2.55 -10.47
C ASN A 13 13.01 3.81 -10.88
N ALA A 14 13.56 5.00 -10.59
CA ALA A 14 12.88 6.27 -10.84
C ALA A 14 12.47 6.48 -12.32
N GLY A 15 13.32 6.08 -13.27
CA GLY A 15 13.03 6.19 -14.70
C GLY A 15 11.96 5.19 -15.16
N GLU A 16 12.05 3.95 -14.69
CA GLU A 16 11.03 2.91 -14.96
C GLU A 16 9.68 3.29 -14.36
N ALA A 17 9.66 3.83 -13.14
CA ALA A 17 8.47 4.32 -12.49
C ALA A 17 7.84 5.48 -13.27
N ALA A 18 8.64 6.40 -13.81
CA ALA A 18 8.13 7.48 -14.64
C ALA A 18 7.42 6.98 -15.91
N ALA A 19 8.01 6.00 -16.59
CA ALA A 19 7.39 5.38 -17.76
C ALA A 19 6.14 4.54 -17.40
N HIS A 20 6.18 3.83 -16.26
CA HIS A 20 5.11 2.94 -15.82
C HIS A 20 3.87 3.71 -15.33
N PHE A 21 4.08 4.77 -14.55
CA PHE A 21 3.00 5.54 -13.92
C PHE A 21 2.63 6.82 -14.70
N GLY A 22 3.42 7.22 -15.69
CA GLY A 22 3.14 8.36 -16.57
C GLY A 22 2.91 9.65 -15.80
N TRP A 23 1.77 10.31 -16.03
CA TRP A 23 1.45 11.59 -15.38
C TRP A 23 1.35 11.50 -13.85
N LEU A 24 1.12 10.30 -13.29
CA LEU A 24 1.07 10.07 -11.84
C LEU A 24 2.46 9.92 -11.20
N ALA A 25 3.53 9.78 -11.99
CA ALA A 25 4.86 9.44 -11.50
C ALA A 25 5.36 10.38 -10.38
N GLY A 26 5.08 11.68 -10.51
CA GLY A 26 5.45 12.67 -9.50
C GLY A 26 4.75 12.46 -8.15
N PHE A 27 3.54 11.90 -8.14
CA PHE A 27 2.80 11.61 -6.92
C PHE A 27 3.24 10.28 -6.29
N VAL A 28 3.27 9.18 -7.06
CA VAL A 28 3.63 7.85 -6.53
C VAL A 28 5.09 7.73 -6.10
N GLY A 29 5.99 8.57 -6.63
CA GLY A 29 7.39 8.61 -6.20
C GLY A 29 7.62 9.29 -4.85
N THR A 30 6.60 9.95 -4.29
CA THR A 30 6.74 10.64 -3.00
C THR A 30 6.64 9.66 -1.83
N ASP A 31 7.47 9.90 -0.81
CA ASP A 31 7.37 9.17 0.45
C ASP A 31 6.16 9.68 1.25
N MET A 32 5.02 9.04 1.05
CA MET A 32 3.77 9.38 1.72
C MET A 32 3.60 8.53 2.98
N ALA A 33 3.80 9.15 4.15
CA ALA A 33 3.48 8.50 5.41
C ALA A 33 1.95 8.34 5.55
N ALA A 34 1.49 7.09 5.68
CA ALA A 34 0.10 6.77 5.96
C ALA A 34 -0.03 6.01 7.29
N SER A 35 -0.98 6.43 8.13
CA SER A 35 -1.27 5.78 9.41
C SER A 35 -2.76 5.47 9.56
N GLY A 36 -3.05 4.18 9.74
CA GLY A 36 -4.40 3.73 10.08
C GLY A 36 -4.82 4.14 11.48
N ALA A 37 -3.89 4.30 12.44
CA ALA A 37 -4.21 4.75 13.79
C ALA A 37 -4.74 6.18 13.79
N VAL A 38 -4.02 7.09 13.13
CA VAL A 38 -4.41 8.51 12.99
C VAL A 38 -5.78 8.64 12.31
N THR A 39 -6.01 7.83 11.26
CA THR A 39 -7.30 7.86 10.55
C THR A 39 -8.47 7.45 11.45
N ARG A 40 -8.29 6.42 12.30
CA ARG A 40 -9.33 5.95 13.22
C ARG A 40 -9.61 6.96 14.32
N GLU A 41 -8.58 7.54 14.91
CA GLU A 41 -8.70 8.61 15.91
C GLU A 41 -9.45 9.82 15.35
N MET A 42 -9.03 10.30 14.16
CA MET A 42 -9.63 11.49 13.54
C MET A 42 -11.10 11.28 13.14
N ARG A 43 -11.46 10.06 12.70
CA ARG A 43 -12.80 9.79 12.18
C ARG A 43 -13.73 9.06 13.15
N GLY A 44 -13.24 8.65 14.32
CA GLY A 44 -13.98 7.74 15.22
C GLY A 44 -14.37 6.42 14.54
N TRP A 45 -13.61 6.00 13.54
CA TRP A 45 -13.94 4.86 12.68
C TRP A 45 -13.31 3.58 13.21
N GLU A 46 -14.10 2.51 13.29
CA GLU A 46 -13.61 1.17 13.64
C GLU A 46 -13.74 0.20 12.44
N PRO A 47 -12.64 -0.46 12.01
CA PRO A 47 -12.67 -1.44 10.93
C PRO A 47 -13.49 -2.66 11.34
N LYS A 48 -14.49 -3.03 10.53
CA LYS A 48 -15.36 -4.19 10.80
C LYS A 48 -14.94 -5.48 10.08
N GLY A 49 -13.99 -5.37 9.16
CA GLY A 49 -13.48 -6.50 8.37
C GLY A 49 -12.20 -7.10 8.95
N PRO A 50 -11.83 -8.32 8.54
CA PRO A 50 -10.54 -8.90 8.87
C PRO A 50 -9.42 -7.99 8.38
N GLY A 51 -8.37 -7.84 9.20
CA GLY A 51 -7.18 -7.08 8.81
C GLY A 51 -6.57 -7.63 7.52
N LEU A 52 -5.91 -6.75 6.74
CA LEU A 52 -5.35 -7.11 5.43
C LEU A 52 -4.44 -8.35 5.49
N MET A 53 -3.65 -8.49 6.55
CA MET A 53 -2.79 -9.67 6.78
C MET A 53 -3.62 -10.94 6.99
N THR A 54 -4.65 -10.89 7.84
CA THR A 54 -5.56 -12.00 8.12
C THR A 54 -6.32 -12.42 6.86
N ALA A 55 -6.81 -11.45 6.09
CA ALA A 55 -7.55 -11.70 4.86
C ALA A 55 -6.66 -12.27 3.74
N ALA A 56 -5.40 -11.83 3.63
CA ALA A 56 -4.47 -12.33 2.62
C ALA A 56 -4.04 -13.78 2.89
N LEU A 57 -3.77 -14.13 4.16
CA LEU A 57 -3.41 -15.51 4.53
C LEU A 57 -4.56 -16.51 4.38
N ALA A 58 -5.82 -16.05 4.44
CA ALA A 58 -6.99 -16.91 4.26
C ALA A 58 -7.26 -17.30 2.79
N LYS A 59 -6.56 -16.68 1.83
CA LYS A 59 -6.74 -16.90 0.38
C LYS A 59 -5.56 -17.61 -0.30
N ALA A 60 -4.54 -18.00 0.47
CA ALA A 60 -3.39 -18.79 0.03
C ALA A 60 -3.58 -20.25 0.46
#